data_AF-A0A818E695-F1
#
_entry.id   AF-A0A818E695-F1
#
_cell.length_a   1.000
_cell.length_b   1.000
_cell.length_c   1.000
_cell.angle_alpha   90.00
_cell.angle_beta   90.00
_cell.angle_gamma   90.00
#
_symmetry.space_group_name_H-M   'P 1'
#
loop_
_entity.id
_entity.type
_entity.pdbx_description
1 polymer ?
#
loop_
_entity_poly.entity_id
_entity_poly.type
_entity_poly.pdbx_seq_one_letter_code
_entity_poly.pdbx_strand_id
1 'polypeptide(L)'
;MLIQFFQIYSEYASCDFYAVGESYGGKYVSAIVNKIYIENHQAKLKNNLEGMAIGDDLVDAYNHADRIIWKVKEDDQDVAGYLKRAHSFFLAWVRNAGHSVPYEQPRVAFELIDRFISAS
;
A
#
# COMPACT_ATOMS: atom_id res chain seq x y z
N MET A 1 -9.78 18.12 -6.81
CA MET A 1 -8.71 18.19 -5.79
C MET A 1 -7.46 17.38 -6.16
N LEU A 2 -7.54 16.09 -6.58
CA LEU A 2 -6.35 15.36 -7.07
C LEU A 2 -6.20 15.33 -8.61
N ILE A 3 -7.27 15.12 -9.39
CA ILE A 3 -7.18 15.31 -10.86
C ILE A 3 -6.70 16.72 -11.19
N GLN A 4 -7.18 17.71 -10.41
CA GLN A 4 -6.81 19.11 -10.57
C GLN A 4 -5.33 19.35 -10.25
N PHE A 5 -4.75 18.59 -9.33
CA PHE A 5 -3.31 18.59 -9.09
C PHE A 5 -2.56 18.09 -10.32
N PHE A 6 -2.97 16.97 -10.93
CA PHE A 6 -2.36 16.46 -12.16
C PHE A 6 -2.69 17.28 -13.42
N GLN A 7 -3.73 18.12 -13.40
CA GLN A 7 -3.98 19.11 -14.46
C GLN A 7 -3.02 20.30 -14.35
N ILE A 8 -2.63 20.67 -13.12
CA ILE A 8 -1.69 21.76 -12.87
C ILE A 8 -0.23 21.28 -13.03
N TYR A 9 0.05 20.05 -12.58
CA TYR A 9 1.36 19.40 -12.63
C TYR A 9 1.32 18.15 -13.51
N SER A 10 1.01 18.34 -14.79
CA SER A 10 0.84 17.25 -15.76
C SER A 10 2.09 16.41 -15.98
N GLU A 11 3.26 16.93 -15.66
CA GLU A 11 4.55 16.24 -15.71
C GLU A 11 4.59 15.02 -14.78
N TYR A 12 3.80 15.00 -13.70
CA TYR A 12 3.73 13.86 -12.79
C TYR A 12 2.62 12.87 -13.17
N ALA A 13 1.79 13.18 -14.17
CA ALA A 13 0.68 12.31 -14.57
C ALA A 13 1.17 10.96 -15.14
N SER A 14 2.36 10.96 -15.77
CA SER A 14 3.01 9.75 -16.28
C SER A 14 3.91 9.04 -15.26
N CYS A 15 4.08 9.58 -14.04
CA CYS A 15 4.84 8.92 -12.99
C CYS A 15 3.98 7.91 -12.24
N ASP A 16 4.61 6.83 -11.81
CA ASP A 16 3.98 5.84 -10.94
C ASP A 16 3.56 6.50 -9.62
N PHE A 17 2.26 6.44 -9.36
CA PHE A 17 1.64 7.07 -8.21
C PHE A 17 1.27 6.02 -7.17
N TYR A 18 1.80 6.21 -5.96
CA TYR A 18 1.56 5.35 -4.82
C TYR A 18 0.93 6.13 -3.67
N ALA A 19 -0.14 5.57 -3.08
CA ALA A 19 -0.76 6.16 -1.89
C ALA A 19 -0.46 5.31 -0.66
N VAL A 20 0.10 5.90 0.40
CA VAL A 20 0.45 5.18 1.64
C VAL A 20 -0.13 5.90 2.84
N GLY A 21 -0.74 5.17 3.77
CA GLY A 21 -1.30 5.74 5.00
C GLY A 21 -1.39 4.73 6.12
N GLU A 22 -1.02 5.14 7.33
CA GLU A 22 -1.02 4.32 8.55
C GLU A 22 -2.04 4.87 9.56
N SER A 23 -2.55 3.99 10.42
CA SER A 23 -3.59 4.30 11.40
C SER A 23 -4.79 4.97 10.69
N TYR A 24 -5.26 6.11 11.21
CA TYR A 24 -6.36 6.86 10.61
C TYR A 24 -6.08 7.33 9.17
N GLY A 25 -4.80 7.49 8.80
CA GLY A 25 -4.37 7.78 7.43
C GLY A 25 -4.74 6.69 6.43
N GLY A 26 -4.86 5.43 6.89
CA GLY A 26 -5.26 4.28 6.08
C GLY A 26 -6.68 4.38 5.50
N LYS A 27 -7.62 4.92 6.28
CA LYS A 27 -9.00 5.21 5.81
C LYS A 27 -9.02 6.21 4.67
N TYR A 28 -8.23 7.28 4.80
CA TYR A 28 -8.13 8.30 3.75
C TYR A 28 -7.48 7.75 2.50
N VAL A 29 -6.44 6.94 2.65
CA VAL A 29 -5.74 6.34 1.51
C VAL A 29 -6.66 5.40 0.72
N SER A 30 -7.48 4.59 1.40
CA SER A 30 -8.54 3.80 0.75
C SER A 30 -9.52 4.67 -0.04
N ALA A 31 -10.03 5.73 0.59
CA ALA A 31 -11.03 6.61 -0.01
C ALA A 31 -10.46 7.41 -1.19
N ILE A 32 -9.22 7.88 -1.06
CA ILE A 32 -8.49 8.62 -2.08
C ILE A 32 -8.21 7.71 -3.27
N VAL A 33 -7.69 6.50 -3.06
CA VAL A 33 -7.38 5.55 -4.15
C VAL A 33 -8.64 5.09 -4.88
N ASN A 34 -9.72 4.78 -4.16
CA ASN A 34 -11.00 4.45 -4.81
C ASN A 34 -11.54 5.63 -5.64
N LYS A 35 -11.43 6.85 -5.13
CA LYS A 35 -11.80 8.06 -5.87
C LYS A 35 -10.94 8.26 -7.12
N ILE A 36 -9.62 8.10 -7.02
CA ILE A 36 -8.68 8.14 -8.14
C ILE A 36 -9.05 7.09 -9.19
N TYR A 37 -9.30 5.85 -8.77
CA TYR A 37 -9.64 4.76 -9.66
C TYR A 37 -10.91 5.07 -10.47
N ILE A 38 -11.98 5.49 -9.80
CA ILE A 38 -13.26 5.86 -10.43
C ILE A 38 -13.06 7.06 -11.38
N GLU A 39 -12.32 8.07 -10.95
CA GLU A 39 -12.09 9.29 -11.72
C GLU A 39 -11.20 9.04 -12.95
N ASN A 40 -10.18 8.18 -12.85
CA ASN A 40 -9.32 7.77 -13.97
C ASN A 40 -10.09 7.05 -15.08
N HIS A 41 -11.19 6.34 -14.76
CA HIS A 41 -12.05 5.71 -15.76
C HIS A 41 -12.82 6.75 -16.62
N GLN A 42 -13.07 7.94 -16.08
CA GLN A 42 -13.84 8.99 -16.75
C GLN A 42 -12.97 10.16 -17.24
N ALA A 43 -11.70 10.23 -16.85
CA ALA A 43 -10.81 11.35 -17.15
C ALA A 43 -10.13 11.23 -18.52
N LYS A 44 -9.98 12.38 -19.19
CA LYS A 44 -9.17 12.53 -20.41
C LYS A 44 -7.65 12.45 -20.13
N LEU A 45 -7.24 12.84 -18.93
CA LEU A 45 -5.85 12.77 -18.46
C LEU A 45 -5.83 11.88 -17.22
N LYS A 46 -5.16 10.74 -17.32
CA LYS A 46 -5.10 9.72 -16.28
C LYS A 46 -3.78 9.84 -15.53
N ASN A 47 -3.79 9.62 -14.22
CA ASN A 47 -2.56 9.36 -13.46
C ASN A 47 -2.23 7.87 -13.50
N ASN A 48 -0.95 7.52 -13.35
CA ASN A 48 -0.50 6.13 -13.29
C ASN A 48 -0.57 5.59 -11.86
N LEU A 49 -1.79 5.36 -11.34
CA LEU A 49 -1.96 4.74 -10.03
C LEU A 49 -1.49 3.28 -10.06
N GLU A 50 -0.33 3.01 -9.49
CA GLU A 50 0.30 1.67 -9.48
C GLU A 50 0.01 0.91 -8.19
N GLY A 51 -0.12 1.59 -7.05
CA GLY A 51 -0.25 0.88 -5.79
C GLY A 51 -0.74 1.70 -4.60
N MET A 52 -1.12 0.98 -3.55
CA MET A 52 -1.55 1.55 -2.29
C MET A 52 -1.09 0.68 -1.11
N ALA A 53 -0.64 1.30 -0.03
CA ALA A 53 -0.37 0.61 1.25
C ALA A 53 -1.18 1.24 2.39
N ILE A 54 -1.84 0.40 3.19
CA ILE A 54 -2.67 0.81 4.32
C ILE A 54 -2.24 0.10 5.59
N GLY A 55 -1.94 0.87 6.63
CA GLY A 55 -1.78 0.39 7.99
C GLY A 55 -3.06 0.57 8.81
N ASP A 56 -3.40 -0.47 9.57
CA ASP A 56 -4.24 -0.45 10.78
C ASP A 56 -5.76 -0.12 10.67
N ASP A 57 -6.33 0.10 9.48
CA ASP A 57 -7.73 0.61 9.41
C ASP A 57 -8.66 -0.01 8.34
N LEU A 58 -8.31 -1.17 7.79
CA LEU A 58 -9.22 -1.98 6.96
C LEU A 58 -9.38 -3.37 7.58
N VAL A 59 -10.26 -3.50 8.56
CA VAL A 59 -10.45 -4.78 9.27
C VAL A 59 -11.44 -5.68 8.51
N ASP A 60 -12.57 -5.14 8.04
CA ASP A 60 -13.68 -5.98 7.52
C ASP A 60 -13.41 -6.66 6.17
N ALA A 61 -12.80 -5.96 5.21
CA ALA A 61 -12.50 -6.51 3.88
C ALA A 61 -11.42 -7.62 3.93
N TYR A 62 -10.56 -7.60 4.94
CA TYR A 62 -9.48 -8.58 5.11
C TYR A 62 -9.84 -9.70 6.10
N ASN A 63 -10.90 -9.56 6.91
CA ASN A 63 -11.28 -10.59 7.87
C ASN A 63 -11.48 -11.98 7.23
N HIS A 64 -11.97 -12.02 5.99
CA HIS A 64 -12.22 -13.26 5.24
C HIS A 64 -11.09 -13.68 4.28
N ALA A 65 -10.05 -12.87 4.12
CA ALA A 65 -8.94 -13.19 3.22
C ALA A 65 -7.93 -14.14 3.87
N ASP A 66 -7.41 -15.08 3.08
CA ASP A 66 -6.38 -16.03 3.52
C ASP A 66 -5.11 -15.32 3.96
N ARG A 67 -4.56 -15.76 5.09
CA ARG A 67 -3.32 -15.23 5.66
C ARG A 67 -2.12 -15.97 5.09
N ILE A 68 -1.28 -15.26 4.36
CA ILE A 68 -0.03 -15.74 3.79
C ILE A 68 1.10 -15.43 4.77
N ILE A 69 1.95 -16.41 5.04
CA ILE A 69 3.17 -16.20 5.85
C ILE A 69 4.22 -15.57 4.95
N TRP A 70 4.81 -14.47 5.41
CA TRP A 70 5.88 -13.78 4.71
C TRP A 70 7.19 -13.88 5.49
N LYS A 71 8.26 -14.19 4.76
CA LYS A 71 9.65 -14.16 5.20
C LYS A 71 10.46 -13.24 4.27
N VAL A 72 11.47 -12.58 4.82
CA VAL A 72 12.38 -11.72 4.02
C VAL A 72 13.15 -12.56 3.01
N LYS A 73 13.63 -13.73 3.45
CA LYS A 73 14.18 -14.79 2.59
C LYS A 73 13.50 -16.12 2.87
N GLU A 74 13.44 -17.00 1.87
CA GLU A 74 12.79 -18.30 2.03
C GLU A 74 13.45 -19.18 3.11
N ASP A 75 14.77 -19.08 3.25
CA ASP A 75 15.60 -19.81 4.21
C ASP A 75 15.64 -19.18 5.61
N ASP A 76 15.07 -17.97 5.79
CA ASP A 76 15.00 -17.34 7.10
C ASP A 76 14.19 -18.24 8.06
N GLN A 77 14.76 -18.50 9.23
CA GLN A 77 14.06 -19.20 10.32
C GLN A 77 12.95 -18.33 10.91
N ASP A 78 13.12 -17.00 10.84
CA ASP A 78 12.16 -16.04 11.34
C ASP A 78 11.10 -15.65 10.31
N VAL A 79 9.84 -15.69 10.74
CA VAL A 79 8.72 -15.09 10.01
C VAL A 79 8.80 -13.57 10.16
N ALA A 80 8.83 -12.87 9.03
CA ALA A 80 8.83 -11.41 8.94
C ALA A 80 7.44 -10.83 9.24
N GLY A 81 6.40 -11.52 8.77
CA GLY A 81 5.04 -11.05 8.97
C GLY A 81 3.98 -11.90 8.29
N TYR A 82 2.80 -11.31 8.18
CA TYR A 82 1.65 -11.91 7.55
C TYR A 82 1.07 -10.98 6.51
N LEU A 83 0.70 -11.54 5.36
CA LEU A 83 0.03 -10.81 4.30
C LEU A 83 -1.41 -11.31 4.18
N LYS A 84 -2.33 -10.41 3.88
CA LYS A 84 -3.66 -10.77 3.37
C LYS A 84 -3.92 -10.01 2.09
N ARG A 85 -4.51 -10.69 1.10
CA ARG A 85 -4.87 -10.06 -0.18
C ARG A 85 -6.38 -9.85 -0.27
N ALA A 86 -6.80 -8.66 -0.63
CA ALA A 86 -8.18 -8.34 -1.00
C ALA A 86 -8.17 -7.64 -2.36
N HIS A 87 -8.75 -8.27 -3.39
CA HIS A 87 -8.66 -7.81 -4.79
C HIS A 87 -7.19 -7.59 -5.23
N SER A 88 -6.84 -6.35 -5.60
CA SER A 88 -5.50 -5.92 -6.02
C SER A 88 -4.66 -5.37 -4.86
N PHE A 89 -5.14 -5.51 -3.62
CA PHE A 89 -4.54 -4.88 -2.45
C PHE A 89 -3.98 -5.92 -1.48
N PHE A 90 -2.88 -5.54 -0.82
CA PHE A 90 -2.26 -6.33 0.24
C PHE A 90 -2.26 -5.56 1.55
N LEU A 91 -2.57 -6.25 2.63
CA LEU A 91 -2.37 -5.80 4.00
C LEU A 91 -1.24 -6.61 4.62
N ALA A 92 -0.26 -5.93 5.21
CA ALA A 92 0.90 -6.56 5.84
C ALA A 92 0.95 -6.28 7.34
N TRP A 93 1.04 -7.34 8.15
CA TRP A 93 1.38 -7.24 9.57
C TRP A 93 2.82 -7.66 9.77
N VAL A 94 3.65 -6.75 10.26
CA VAL A 94 5.04 -7.05 10.63
C VAL A 94 5.06 -7.67 12.02
N ARG A 95 5.68 -8.85 12.14
CA ARG A 95 5.79 -9.57 13.41
C ARG A 95 6.81 -8.87 14.31
N ASN A 96 6.54 -8.85 15.62
CA ASN A 96 7.39 -8.21 16.64
C ASN A 96 7.63 -6.70 16.38
N ALA A 97 6.65 -6.02 15.77
CA ALA A 97 6.61 -4.57 15.65
C ALA A 97 5.33 -4.04 16.32
N GLY A 98 5.46 -2.90 17.00
CA GLY A 98 4.37 -2.07 17.46
C GLY A 98 4.12 -0.93 16.48
N HIS A 99 3.96 0.29 16.99
CA HIS A 99 3.53 1.43 16.19
C HIS A 99 4.61 1.90 15.19
N SER A 100 5.89 1.76 15.52
CA SER A 100 7.00 2.32 14.73
C SER A 100 7.81 1.21 14.06
N VAL A 101 7.20 0.56 13.07
CA VAL A 101 7.77 -0.57 12.34
C VAL A 101 9.19 -0.32 11.82
N PRO A 102 9.56 0.83 11.20
CA PRO A 102 10.92 1.04 10.72
C PRO A 102 11.97 1.11 11.83
N TYR A 103 11.58 1.55 13.02
CA TYR A 103 12.47 1.62 14.18
C TYR A 103 12.63 0.24 14.84
N GLU A 104 11.54 -0.53 14.93
CA GLU A 104 11.51 -1.82 15.65
C GLU A 104 11.96 -2.99 14.77
N GLN A 105 11.64 -2.97 13.49
CA GLN A 105 11.93 -4.02 12.51
C GLN A 105 12.55 -3.44 11.22
N PRO A 106 13.72 -2.78 11.29
CA PRO A 106 14.29 -2.01 10.17
C PRO A 106 14.54 -2.87 8.92
N ARG A 107 14.99 -4.13 9.07
CA ARG A 107 15.21 -5.05 7.95
C ARG A 107 13.92 -5.38 7.21
N VAL A 108 12.86 -5.66 7.98
CA VAL A 108 11.56 -6.05 7.45
C VAL A 108 10.86 -4.85 6.82
N ALA A 109 10.96 -3.67 7.45
CA ALA A 109 10.43 -2.42 6.91
C ALA A 109 11.10 -2.03 5.59
N PHE A 110 12.43 -2.11 5.52
CA PHE A 110 13.17 -1.83 4.29
C PHE A 110 12.75 -2.76 3.17
N GLU A 111 12.68 -4.07 3.43
CA GLU A 111 12.28 -5.03 2.41
C GLU A 111 10.83 -4.84 1.96
N LEU A 112 9.91 -4.55 2.88
CA LEU A 112 8.51 -4.27 2.55
C LEU A 112 8.38 -3.07 1.60
N ILE A 113 9.11 -1.99 1.90
CA ILE A 113 9.13 -0.76 1.09
C ILE A 113 9.77 -1.05 -0.26
N ASP A 114 10.91 -1.75 -0.28
CA ASP A 114 11.63 -2.11 -1.50
C ASP A 114 10.78 -2.98 -2.43
N ARG A 115 10.09 -3.99 -1.89
CA ARG A 115 9.15 -4.82 -2.67
C ARG A 115 7.96 -4.03 -3.17
N PHE A 116 7.42 -3.11 -2.37
CA PHE A 116 6.30 -2.28 -2.80
C PHE A 116 6.67 -1.36 -3.96
N ILE A 117 7.88 -0.79 -3.95
CA ILE A 117 8.37 0.11 -5.00
C ILE A 117 8.87 -0.67 -6.22
N SER A 118 9.41 -1.87 -6.05
CA SER A 118 10.00 -2.66 -7.14
C SER A 118 9.01 -3.61 -7.83
N ALA A 119 7.80 -3.78 -7.30
CA ALA A 119 6.78 -4.68 -7.85
C ALA A 119 5.92 -4.04 -8.96
N SER A 120 6.25 -2.83 -9.40
CA SER A 120 5.67 -2.11 -10.56
C SER A 120 6.45 -2.33 -11.84
#